data_AF-A0AA51X7A5-F1
#
_entry.id   AF-A0AA51X7A5-F1
#
_cell.length_a   1.000
_cell.length_b   1.000
_cell.length_c   1.000
_cell.angle_alpha   90.00
_cell.angle_beta   90.00
_cell.angle_gamma   90.00
#
_symmetry.space_group_name_H-M   'P 1'
#
loop_
_entity.id
_entity.type
_entity.pdbx_description
1 polymer ?
#
loop_
_entity_poly.entity_id
_entity_poly.type
_entity_poly.pdbx_seq_one_letter_code
_entity_poly.pdbx_strand_id
1 'polypeptide(L)'
;MSCDHQLIDQYLFAYLDSTLDPAASRAFERCIDQCEHCQSLYLSALQTQAMQQQWQEQSPPNWHRTRYAVASKRPVKWNWLNGMSFATSALALMLVLFRVEFISTDAGFSVSFGGKGSQQQVAELVESKFNDLAAQQVSYIDTRFEEQKLQQVNDNQQMLTTLMVHNRQERRQDLNTLMTSWLQQRDIDQKKLNQRVDYVVENQIENNKAINQVLKVSN
;
A
#
# COMPACT_ATOMS: atom_id res chain seq x y z
N MET A 1 -38.92 -27.66 36.53
CA MET A 1 -38.77 -26.20 36.68
C MET A 1 -37.91 -25.71 35.54
N SER A 2 -38.56 -25.33 34.45
CA SER A 2 -37.92 -24.98 33.18
C SER A 2 -37.88 -23.46 33.07
N CYS A 3 -36.76 -22.86 33.47
CA CYS A 3 -36.49 -21.47 33.12
C CYS A 3 -36.17 -21.43 31.62
N ASP A 4 -36.78 -20.50 30.89
CA ASP A 4 -36.54 -20.31 29.48
C ASP A 4 -35.31 -19.41 29.30
N HIS A 5 -34.14 -20.05 29.19
CA HIS A 5 -32.85 -19.37 29.09
C HIS A 5 -32.74 -18.47 27.86
N GLN A 6 -33.50 -18.77 26.80
CA GLN A 6 -33.51 -17.96 25.57
C GLN A 6 -34.09 -16.56 25.79
N LEU A 7 -35.00 -16.41 26.76
CA LEU A 7 -35.59 -15.13 27.12
C LEU A 7 -34.53 -14.21 27.73
N ILE A 8 -33.63 -14.76 28.53
CA ILE A 8 -32.58 -13.96 29.17
C ILE A 8 -31.53 -13.54 28.16
N ASP A 9 -31.05 -14.45 27.32
CA ASP A 9 -30.04 -14.12 26.30
C ASP A 9 -30.51 -13.00 25.35
N GLN A 10 -31.81 -12.94 25.03
CA GLN A 10 -32.37 -11.93 24.14
C GLN A 10 -32.63 -10.59 24.84
N TYR A 11 -33.11 -10.60 26.09
CA TYR A 11 -33.59 -9.39 26.77
C TYR A 11 -32.64 -8.84 27.84
N LEU A 12 -31.51 -9.50 28.13
CA LEU A 12 -30.53 -9.09 29.13
C LEU A 12 -30.06 -7.65 28.95
N PHE A 13 -29.59 -7.29 27.75
CA PHE A 13 -29.08 -5.94 27.48
C PHE A 13 -30.19 -4.89 27.45
N ALA A 14 -31.36 -5.23 26.88
CA ALA A 14 -32.51 -4.34 26.87
C ALA A 14 -33.05 -4.03 28.29
N TYR A 15 -32.97 -5.01 29.20
CA TYR A 15 -33.28 -4.83 30.62
C TYR A 15 -32.25 -3.93 31.32
N LEU A 16 -30.94 -4.16 31.10
CA LEU A 16 -29.88 -3.32 31.65
C LEU A 16 -29.96 -1.86 31.19
N ASP A 17 -30.39 -1.63 29.95
CA ASP A 17 -30.59 -0.30 29.37
C ASP A 17 -31.95 0.33 29.74
N SER A 18 -32.77 -0.34 30.56
CA SER A 18 -34.11 0.12 30.96
C SER A 18 -35.09 0.38 29.80
N THR A 19 -34.87 -0.26 28.65
CA THR A 19 -35.67 -0.07 27.42
C THR A 19 -36.78 -1.11 27.23
N LEU A 20 -36.90 -2.06 28.17
CA LEU A 20 -37.81 -3.17 28.08
C LEU A 20 -39.24 -2.82 28.52
N ASP A 21 -40.24 -3.40 27.84
CA ASP A 21 -41.65 -3.25 28.21
C ASP A 21 -41.93 -3.83 29.62
N PRO A 22 -42.73 -3.15 30.48
CA PRO A 22 -42.98 -3.57 31.86
C PRO A 22 -43.62 -4.96 32.03
N ALA A 23 -44.25 -5.53 31.00
CA ALA A 23 -44.73 -6.90 31.06
C ALA A 23 -43.59 -7.92 30.89
N ALA A 24 -42.63 -7.62 30.02
CA ALA A 24 -41.45 -8.44 29.76
C ALA A 24 -40.42 -8.36 30.90
N SER A 25 -40.28 -7.21 31.57
CA SER A 25 -39.38 -7.06 32.73
C SER A 25 -39.80 -7.98 33.89
N ARG A 26 -41.11 -8.05 34.18
CA ARG A 26 -41.64 -8.96 35.20
C ARG A 26 -41.46 -10.43 34.87
N ALA A 27 -41.43 -10.79 33.58
CA ALA A 27 -41.15 -12.17 33.16
C ALA A 27 -39.66 -12.49 33.31
N PHE A 28 -38.79 -11.53 33.00
CA PHE A 28 -37.34 -11.62 33.17
C PHE A 28 -36.93 -11.73 34.66
N GLU A 29 -37.48 -10.90 35.55
CA GLU A 29 -37.26 -10.97 37.01
C GLU A 29 -37.67 -12.33 37.58
N ARG A 30 -38.85 -12.85 37.17
CA ARG A 30 -39.30 -14.20 37.57
C ARG A 30 -38.37 -15.30 37.10
N CYS A 31 -37.72 -15.14 35.94
CA CYS A 31 -36.76 -16.11 35.42
C CYS A 31 -35.42 -16.06 36.18
N ILE A 32 -34.99 -14.88 36.62
CA ILE A 32 -33.79 -14.69 37.47
C ILE A 32 -34.01 -15.32 38.85
N ASP A 33 -35.17 -15.09 39.48
CA ASP A 33 -35.45 -15.61 40.82
C ASP A 33 -35.59 -17.14 40.87
N GLN A 34 -35.95 -17.76 39.75
CA GLN A 34 -36.20 -19.21 39.66
C GLN A 34 -34.99 -20.01 39.17
N CYS A 35 -33.91 -19.38 38.73
CA CYS A 35 -32.76 -20.07 38.15
C CYS A 35 -31.42 -19.43 38.52
N GLU A 36 -30.57 -20.20 39.19
CA GLU A 36 -29.22 -19.80 39.62
C GLU A 36 -28.30 -19.47 38.43
N HIS A 37 -28.42 -20.20 37.31
CA HIS A 37 -27.62 -19.94 36.11
C HIS A 37 -27.94 -18.56 35.51
N CYS A 38 -29.23 -18.25 35.39
CA CYS A 38 -29.73 -16.96 34.92
C CYS A 38 -29.29 -15.80 35.80
N GLN A 39 -29.33 -15.99 37.12
CA GLN A 39 -28.84 -15.02 38.08
C GLN A 39 -27.33 -14.76 37.92
N SER A 40 -26.53 -15.81 37.72
CA SER A 40 -25.08 -15.69 37.52
C SER A 40 -24.73 -14.91 36.26
N LEU A 41 -25.48 -15.12 35.16
CA LEU A 41 -25.32 -14.39 33.90
C LEU A 41 -25.64 -12.91 34.09
N TYR A 42 -26.76 -12.58 34.75
CA TYR A 42 -27.12 -11.20 35.06
C TYR A 42 -26.05 -10.47 35.90
N LEU A 43 -25.54 -11.12 36.94
CA LEU A 43 -24.48 -10.56 37.78
C LEU A 43 -23.18 -10.32 36.98
N SER A 44 -22.82 -11.25 36.09
CA SER A 44 -21.65 -11.08 35.23
C SER A 44 -21.82 -9.89 34.27
N ALA A 45 -23.01 -9.70 33.72
CA ALA A 45 -23.32 -8.58 32.83
C ALA A 45 -23.23 -7.24 33.57
N LEU A 46 -23.76 -7.14 34.78
CA LEU A 46 -23.61 -5.97 35.64
C LEU A 46 -22.13 -5.65 35.94
N GLN A 47 -21.32 -6.67 36.23
CA GLN A 47 -19.89 -6.49 36.47
C GLN A 47 -19.19 -5.93 35.23
N THR A 48 -19.51 -6.43 34.03
CA THR A 48 -18.93 -5.91 32.79
C THR A 48 -19.33 -4.46 32.52
N GLN A 49 -20.57 -4.07 32.81
CA GLN A 49 -21.01 -2.68 32.68
C GLN A 49 -20.26 -1.75 33.65
N ALA A 50 -20.03 -2.18 34.89
CA ALA A 50 -19.23 -1.44 35.85
C ALA A 50 -17.76 -1.29 35.40
N MET A 51 -17.17 -2.33 34.81
CA MET A 51 -15.81 -2.26 34.25
C MET A 51 -15.72 -1.31 33.06
N GLN A 52 -16.77 -1.25 32.21
CA GLN A 52 -16.84 -0.28 31.11
C GLN A 52 -16.89 1.16 31.62
N GLN A 53 -17.65 1.44 32.67
CA GLN A 53 -17.70 2.77 33.28
C GLN A 53 -16.36 3.22 33.89
N GLN A 54 -15.54 2.26 34.32
CA GLN A 54 -14.18 2.51 34.83
C GLN A 54 -13.11 2.52 33.74
N TRP A 55 -13.44 2.15 32.50
CA TRP A 55 -12.49 2.13 31.40
C TRP A 55 -12.12 3.56 31.00
N GLN A 56 -10.86 3.92 31.21
CA GLN A 56 -10.30 5.20 30.76
C GLN A 56 -9.45 4.98 29.52
N GLU A 57 -9.65 5.83 28.52
CA GLU A 57 -8.85 5.84 27.31
C GLU A 57 -7.43 6.33 27.63
N GLN A 58 -6.50 5.39 27.80
CA GLN A 58 -5.09 5.71 28.01
C GLN A 58 -4.44 6.00 26.66
N SER A 59 -3.74 7.12 26.57
CA SER A 59 -2.94 7.41 25.38
C SER A 59 -1.88 6.32 25.23
N PRO A 60 -1.77 5.70 24.04
CA PRO A 60 -0.75 4.69 23.82
C PRO A 60 0.62 5.32 24.10
N PRO A 61 1.54 4.58 24.73
CA PRO A 61 2.88 5.08 24.98
C PRO A 61 3.50 5.53 23.64
N ASN A 62 4.35 6.55 23.69
CA ASN A 62 4.90 7.17 22.49
C ASN A 62 5.87 6.23 21.74
N TRP A 63 5.26 5.38 20.93
CA TRP A 63 5.85 4.36 20.09
C TRP A 63 6.47 4.98 18.83
N HIS A 64 7.63 5.63 19.01
CA HIS A 64 8.38 6.16 17.88
C HIS A 64 9.03 5.01 17.06
N ARG A 65 8.34 4.52 16.02
CA ARG A 65 8.88 3.51 15.08
C ARG A 65 10.23 3.91 14.46
N THR A 66 10.49 5.21 14.34
CA THR A 66 11.69 5.76 13.68
C THR A 66 12.90 5.92 14.60
N ARG A 67 12.72 5.91 15.94
CA ARG A 67 13.81 6.19 16.88
C ARG A 67 14.87 5.07 16.94
N TYR A 68 14.49 3.87 16.50
CA TYR A 68 15.37 2.69 16.41
C TYR A 68 15.77 2.32 14.97
N ALA A 69 15.07 2.86 13.96
CA ALA A 69 15.40 2.64 12.54
C ALA A 69 16.54 3.54 12.07
N VAL A 70 16.70 4.72 12.68
CA VAL A 70 17.85 5.59 12.45
C VAL A 70 18.88 5.27 13.53
N ALA A 71 19.87 4.44 13.18
CA ALA A 71 21.04 4.25 14.03
C ALA A 71 21.53 5.64 14.46
N SER A 72 21.47 5.94 15.76
CA SER A 72 22.05 7.17 16.29
C SER A 72 23.45 7.29 15.69
N LYS A 73 23.76 8.45 15.08
CA LYS A 73 25.10 8.79 14.62
C LYS A 73 25.99 8.90 15.87
N ARG A 74 26.28 7.78 16.53
CA ARG A 74 27.35 7.72 17.52
C ARG A 74 28.59 8.14 16.75
N PRO A 75 29.31 9.18 17.19
CA PRO A 75 30.58 9.49 16.55
C PRO A 75 31.43 8.23 16.66
N VAL A 76 31.78 7.65 15.50
CA VAL A 76 32.73 6.54 15.42
C VAL A 76 33.97 7.06 16.12
N LYS A 77 34.21 6.60 17.35
CA LYS A 77 35.42 6.95 18.08
C LYS A 77 36.57 6.36 17.26
N TRP A 78 37.25 7.23 16.51
CA TRP A 78 38.37 6.83 15.67
C TRP A 78 39.44 6.24 16.58
N ASN A 79 39.53 4.92 16.60
CA ASN A 79 40.55 4.23 17.37
C ASN A 79 41.86 4.35 16.59
N TRP A 80 42.75 5.24 17.03
CA TRP A 80 44.04 5.47 16.39
C TRP A 80 44.88 4.19 16.27
N LEU A 81 44.69 3.23 17.19
CA LEU A 81 45.29 1.90 17.10
C LEU A 81 44.86 1.13 15.84
N ASN A 82 43.58 1.17 15.47
CA ASN A 82 43.10 0.52 14.24
C ASN A 82 43.69 1.20 13.00
N GLY A 83 43.82 2.53 13.03
CA GLY A 83 44.49 3.29 11.97
C GLY A 83 45.96 2.91 11.82
N MET A 84 46.69 2.73 12.92
CA MET A 84 48.09 2.29 12.90
C MET A 84 48.25 0.85 12.43
N SER A 85 47.38 -0.07 12.85
CA SER A 85 47.40 -1.46 12.38
C SER A 85 47.13 -1.54 10.88
N PHE A 86 46.20 -0.72 10.37
CA PHE A 86 45.93 -0.62 8.94
C PHE A 86 47.11 -0.01 8.17
N ALA A 87 47.68 1.09 8.66
CA ALA A 87 48.84 1.72 8.02
C ALA A 87 50.06 0.77 8.00
N THR A 88 50.33 0.06 9.09
CA THR A 88 51.46 -0.87 9.20
C THR A 88 51.27 -2.08 8.29
N SER A 89 50.06 -2.63 8.19
CA SER A 89 49.77 -3.74 7.27
C SER A 89 49.86 -3.33 5.81
N ALA A 90 49.35 -2.15 5.45
CA ALA A 90 49.50 -1.60 4.10
C ALA A 90 50.98 -1.35 3.75
N LEU A 91 51.77 -0.82 4.68
CA LEU A 91 53.21 -0.60 4.50
C LEU A 91 53.95 -1.93 4.33
N ALA A 92 53.65 -2.94 5.14
CA ALA A 92 54.25 -4.27 5.00
C ALA A 92 53.95 -4.90 3.63
N LEU A 93 52.72 -4.78 3.14
CA LEU A 93 52.35 -5.22 1.79
C LEU A 93 53.14 -4.46 0.72
N MET A 94 53.30 -3.14 0.85
CA MET A 94 54.10 -2.37 -0.09
C MET A 94 55.58 -2.80 -0.09
N LEU A 95 56.18 -3.03 1.08
CA LEU A 95 57.58 -3.49 1.16
C LEU A 95 57.79 -4.83 0.44
N VAL A 96 56.80 -5.73 0.53
CA VAL A 96 56.81 -7.03 -0.16
C VAL A 96 56.61 -6.85 -1.67
N LEU A 97 55.64 -6.04 -2.10
CA LEU A 97 55.36 -5.79 -3.52
C LEU A 97 56.54 -5.12 -4.23
N PHE A 98 57.19 -4.16 -3.56
CA PHE A 98 58.34 -3.44 -4.12
C PHE A 98 59.68 -4.15 -3.92
N ARG A 99 59.69 -5.34 -3.30
CA ARG A 99 60.90 -6.10 -2.94
C ARG A 99 61.98 -5.19 -2.36
N VAL A 100 61.65 -4.53 -1.26
CA VAL A 100 62.56 -3.59 -0.61
C VAL A 100 63.61 -4.37 0.17
N GLU A 101 64.87 -4.28 -0.26
CA GLU A 101 66.01 -4.88 0.44
C GLU A 101 66.75 -3.81 1.25
N PHE A 102 66.89 -4.07 2.55
CA PHE A 102 67.66 -3.26 3.47
C PHE A 102 69.06 -3.85 3.62
N ILE A 103 70.07 -3.16 3.10
CA ILE A 103 71.47 -3.59 3.17
C ILE A 103 72.18 -2.69 4.18
N SER A 104 72.55 -3.26 5.32
CA SER A 104 73.36 -2.58 6.34
C SER A 104 74.81 -3.02 6.19
N THR A 105 75.69 -2.07 5.85
CA THR A 105 77.14 -2.27 5.77
C THR A 105 77.86 -1.27 6.68
N ASP A 106 79.09 -1.56 7.08
CA ASP A 106 79.90 -0.68 7.96
C ASP A 106 80.08 0.76 7.43
N ALA A 107 79.79 1.00 6.15
CA ALA A 107 79.85 2.31 5.50
C ALA A 107 78.50 3.04 5.37
N GLY A 108 77.38 2.44 5.80
CA GLY A 108 76.07 3.09 5.80
C GLY A 108 74.87 2.17 5.51
N PHE A 109 73.68 2.76 5.64
CA PHE A 109 72.38 2.12 5.41
C PHE A 109 71.86 2.46 4.01
N SER A 110 71.60 1.45 3.18
CA SER A 110 71.02 1.65 1.84
C SER A 110 69.74 0.84 1.66
N VAL A 111 68.75 1.46 1.01
CA VAL A 111 67.44 0.87 0.69
C VAL A 111 67.36 0.73 -0.82
N SER A 112 67.22 -0.49 -1.34
CA SER A 112 67.04 -0.74 -2.77
C SER A 112 65.62 -1.22 -3.07
N PHE A 113 65.00 -0.63 -4.09
CA PHE A 113 63.64 -0.94 -4.54
C PHE A 113 63.72 -1.66 -5.89
N GLY A 114 63.04 -2.81 -6.01
CA GLY A 114 63.01 -3.57 -7.26
C GLY A 114 64.38 -4.18 -7.60
N GLY A 115 64.76 -5.21 -6.84
CA GLY A 115 66.02 -5.96 -6.98
C GLY A 115 66.50 -6.11 -8.43
N LYS A 116 67.83 -6.16 -8.61
CA LYS A 116 68.69 -5.96 -9.81
C LYS A 116 68.26 -6.37 -11.24
N GLY A 117 67.02 -6.77 -11.53
CA GLY A 117 66.52 -7.17 -12.84
C GLY A 117 65.27 -6.41 -13.31
N SER A 118 65.43 -5.67 -14.42
CA SER A 118 64.45 -5.55 -15.52
C SER A 118 63.24 -4.60 -15.39
N GLN A 119 63.50 -3.29 -15.24
CA GLN A 119 62.48 -2.26 -15.48
C GLN A 119 61.82 -2.36 -16.88
N GLN A 120 62.54 -2.89 -17.88
CA GLN A 120 62.02 -3.14 -19.23
C GLN A 120 61.09 -4.37 -19.35
N GLN A 121 61.33 -5.47 -18.64
CA GLN A 121 60.43 -6.63 -18.68
C GLN A 121 59.12 -6.36 -17.96
N VAL A 122 59.16 -5.55 -16.89
CA VAL A 122 57.94 -5.11 -16.20
C VAL A 122 57.10 -4.19 -17.08
N ALA A 123 57.73 -3.26 -17.81
CA ALA A 123 57.03 -2.38 -18.74
C ALA A 123 56.35 -3.16 -19.88
N GLU A 124 57.04 -4.13 -20.48
CA GLU A 124 56.51 -4.97 -21.56
C GLU A 124 55.34 -5.87 -21.08
N LEU A 125 55.44 -6.42 -19.88
CA LEU A 125 54.37 -7.22 -19.29
C LEU A 125 53.12 -6.37 -18.98
N VAL A 126 53.31 -5.15 -18.45
CA VAL A 126 52.19 -4.23 -18.18
C VAL A 126 51.50 -3.82 -19.48
N GLU A 127 52.26 -3.51 -20.53
CA GLU A 127 51.70 -3.12 -21.82
C GLU A 127 50.92 -4.26 -22.49
N SER A 128 51.42 -5.51 -22.40
CA SER A 128 50.67 -6.67 -22.88
C SER A 128 49.33 -6.86 -22.14
N LYS A 129 49.31 -6.71 -20.81
CA LYS A 129 48.10 -6.84 -20.00
C LYS A 129 47.13 -5.68 -20.21
N PHE A 130 47.66 -4.48 -20.45
CA PHE A 130 46.82 -3.32 -20.74
C PHE A 130 46.12 -3.46 -22.10
N ASN A 131 46.82 -3.96 -23.11
CA ASN A 131 46.23 -4.22 -24.43
C ASN A 131 45.17 -5.33 -24.39
N ASP A 132 45.42 -6.41 -23.64
CA ASP A 132 44.41 -7.47 -23.41
C ASP A 132 43.15 -6.92 -22.71
N LEU A 133 43.34 -6.10 -21.68
CA LEU A 133 42.22 -5.48 -20.95
C LEU A 133 41.46 -4.48 -21.82
N ALA A 134 42.14 -3.67 -22.61
CA ALA A 134 41.51 -2.73 -23.53
C ALA A 134 40.65 -3.46 -24.58
N ALA A 135 41.17 -4.54 -25.17
CA ALA A 135 40.42 -5.36 -26.11
C ALA A 135 39.17 -5.99 -25.47
N GLN A 136 39.30 -6.54 -24.26
CA GLN A 136 38.16 -7.10 -23.51
C GLN A 136 37.12 -6.03 -23.17
N GLN A 137 37.55 -4.87 -22.68
CA GLN A 137 36.64 -3.78 -22.31
C GLN A 137 35.86 -3.24 -23.50
N VAL A 138 36.49 -3.08 -24.67
CA VAL A 138 35.80 -2.62 -25.88
C VAL A 138 34.70 -3.59 -26.29
N SER A 139 34.99 -4.89 -26.33
CA SER A 139 33.99 -5.91 -26.68
C SER A 139 32.82 -5.97 -25.69
N TYR A 140 33.10 -5.82 -24.39
CA TYR A 140 32.10 -5.80 -23.35
C TYR A 140 31.19 -4.57 -23.44
N ILE A 141 31.78 -3.39 -23.66
CA ILE A 141 31.05 -2.13 -23.80
C ILE A 141 30.14 -2.18 -25.04
N ASP A 142 30.63 -2.69 -26.16
CA ASP A 142 29.85 -2.79 -27.40
C ASP A 142 28.64 -3.72 -27.23
N THR A 143 28.87 -4.92 -26.68
CA THR A 143 27.80 -5.87 -26.35
C THR A 143 26.76 -5.23 -25.42
N ARG A 144 27.20 -4.47 -24.41
CA ARG A 144 26.29 -3.83 -23.47
C ARG A 144 25.46 -2.72 -24.12
N PHE A 145 26.05 -1.96 -25.05
CA PHE A 145 25.32 -0.95 -25.80
C PHE A 145 24.29 -1.57 -26.75
N GLU A 146 24.60 -2.71 -27.38
CA GLU A 146 23.64 -3.46 -28.20
C GLU A 146 22.46 -3.98 -27.37
N GLU A 147 22.74 -4.60 -26.22
CA GLU A 147 21.70 -5.05 -25.28
C GLU A 147 20.80 -3.89 -24.82
N GLN A 148 21.39 -2.75 -24.46
CA GLN A 148 20.64 -1.59 -24.01
C GLN A 148 19.75 -1.01 -25.11
N LYS A 149 20.24 -0.95 -26.36
CA LYS A 149 19.42 -0.54 -27.52
C LYS A 149 18.24 -1.50 -27.72
N LEU A 150 18.49 -2.80 -27.66
CA LEU A 150 17.45 -3.81 -27.85
C LEU A 150 16.39 -3.75 -26.73
N GLN A 151 16.82 -3.53 -25.49
CA GLN A 151 15.92 -3.31 -24.36
C GLN A 151 15.07 -2.05 -24.55
N GLN A 152 15.67 -0.93 -24.98
CA GLN A 152 14.95 0.31 -25.24
C GLN A 152 13.89 0.16 -26.35
N VAL A 153 14.19 -0.59 -27.41
CA VAL A 153 13.21 -0.88 -28.47
C VAL A 153 12.05 -1.72 -27.93
N ASN A 154 12.33 -2.74 -27.11
CA ASN A 154 11.31 -3.59 -26.51
C ASN A 154 10.40 -2.78 -25.54
N ASP A 155 10.99 -1.94 -24.69
CA ASP A 155 10.24 -1.09 -23.76
C ASP A 155 9.32 -0.12 -24.50
N ASN A 156 9.81 0.49 -25.59
CA ASN A 156 8.99 1.35 -26.44
C ASN A 156 7.82 0.59 -27.09
N GLN A 157 8.06 -0.64 -27.56
CA GLN A 157 7.00 -1.50 -28.11
C GLN A 157 5.96 -1.85 -27.04
N GLN A 158 6.40 -2.24 -25.85
CA GLN A 158 5.51 -2.56 -24.73
C GLN A 158 4.67 -1.34 -24.30
N MET A 159 5.30 -0.17 -24.22
CA MET A 159 4.59 1.08 -23.93
C MET A 159 3.54 1.37 -25.00
N LEU A 160 3.90 1.27 -26.29
CA LEU A 160 2.96 1.51 -27.39
C LEU A 160 1.79 0.52 -27.37
N THR A 161 2.05 -0.78 -27.17
CA THR A 161 0.97 -1.78 -27.08
C THR A 161 0.05 -1.51 -25.90
N THR A 162 0.61 -1.15 -24.74
CA THR A 162 -0.16 -0.80 -23.55
C THR A 162 -1.03 0.43 -23.80
N LEU A 163 -0.48 1.48 -24.41
CA LEU A 163 -1.23 2.69 -24.78
C LEU A 163 -2.34 2.36 -25.79
N MET A 164 -2.09 1.50 -26.78
CA MET A 164 -3.12 1.08 -27.73
C MET A 164 -4.26 0.31 -27.07
N VAL A 165 -3.94 -0.62 -26.16
CA VAL A 165 -4.95 -1.39 -25.41
C VAL A 165 -5.76 -0.47 -24.51
N HIS A 166 -5.09 0.43 -23.79
CA HIS A 166 -5.74 1.43 -22.93
C HIS A 166 -6.68 2.33 -23.75
N ASN A 167 -6.22 2.86 -24.89
CA ASN A 167 -7.05 3.70 -25.75
C ASN A 167 -8.26 2.95 -26.34
N ARG A 168 -8.11 1.67 -26.68
CA ARG A 168 -9.25 0.83 -27.11
C ARG A 168 -10.24 0.59 -25.97
N GLN A 169 -9.76 0.42 -24.75
CA GLN A 169 -10.59 0.23 -23.57
C GLN A 169 -11.37 1.50 -23.21
N GLU A 170 -10.69 2.64 -23.16
CA GLU A 170 -11.31 3.97 -22.97
C GLU A 170 -12.41 4.22 -23.99
N ARG A 171 -12.14 4.00 -25.29
CA ARG A 171 -13.16 4.15 -26.34
C ARG A 171 -14.36 3.24 -26.15
N ARG A 172 -14.18 2.01 -25.65
CA ARG A 172 -15.30 1.11 -25.35
C ARG A 172 -16.14 1.61 -24.18
N GLN A 173 -15.49 2.12 -23.13
CA GLN A 173 -16.18 2.69 -21.97
C GLN A 173 -16.94 3.97 -22.35
N ASP A 174 -16.34 4.82 -23.16
CA ASP A 174 -16.97 6.03 -23.69
C ASP A 174 -18.20 5.70 -24.55
N LEU A 175 -18.06 4.77 -25.52
CA LEU A 175 -19.21 4.31 -26.31
C LEU A 175 -20.33 3.70 -25.47
N ASN A 176 -20.00 2.97 -24.40
CA ASN A 176 -21.01 2.44 -23.49
C ASN A 176 -21.73 3.57 -22.75
N THR A 177 -20.99 4.57 -22.28
CA THR A 177 -21.55 5.76 -21.62
C THR A 177 -22.44 6.57 -22.56
N LEU A 178 -22.04 6.73 -23.83
CA LEU A 178 -22.87 7.37 -24.86
C LEU A 178 -24.14 6.56 -25.14
N MET A 179 -24.04 5.22 -25.19
CA MET A 179 -25.21 4.38 -25.43
C MET A 179 -26.20 4.42 -24.26
N THR A 180 -25.72 4.35 -23.02
CA THR A 180 -26.59 4.41 -21.84
C THR A 180 -27.26 5.78 -21.70
N SER A 181 -26.51 6.86 -21.91
CA SER A 181 -27.08 8.21 -21.91
C SER A 181 -28.11 8.41 -23.03
N TRP A 182 -27.87 7.86 -24.23
CA TRP A 182 -28.84 7.88 -25.31
C TRP A 182 -30.12 7.10 -24.98
N LEU A 183 -29.99 5.90 -24.42
CA LEU A 183 -31.13 5.09 -23.98
C LEU A 183 -31.94 5.79 -22.88
N GLN A 184 -31.26 6.42 -21.92
CA GLN A 184 -31.89 7.20 -20.86
C GLN A 184 -32.64 8.41 -21.43
N GLN A 185 -32.03 9.15 -22.35
CA GLN A 185 -32.66 10.29 -23.02
C GLN A 185 -33.93 9.84 -23.76
N ARG A 186 -33.85 8.72 -24.50
CA ARG A 186 -34.99 8.14 -25.20
C ARG A 186 -36.14 7.76 -24.26
N ASP A 187 -35.85 7.17 -23.10
CA ASP A 187 -36.86 6.81 -22.09
C ASP A 187 -37.55 8.05 -21.50
N ILE A 188 -36.77 9.09 -21.20
CA ILE A 188 -37.30 10.38 -20.73
C ILE A 188 -38.22 11.00 -21.79
N ASP A 189 -37.79 11.01 -23.05
CA ASP A 189 -38.59 11.56 -24.15
C ASP A 189 -39.89 10.77 -24.36
N GLN A 190 -39.84 9.43 -24.28
CA GLN A 190 -41.03 8.58 -24.38
C GLN A 190 -42.02 8.86 -23.23
N LYS A 191 -41.53 9.00 -21.99
CA LYS A 191 -42.38 9.37 -20.84
C LYS A 191 -43.02 10.74 -21.03
N LYS A 192 -42.26 11.72 -21.51
CA LYS A 192 -42.75 13.07 -21.78
C LYS A 192 -43.80 13.10 -22.90
N LEU A 193 -43.63 12.28 -23.94
CA LEU A 193 -44.62 12.13 -25.00
C LEU A 193 -45.92 11.53 -24.46
N ASN A 194 -45.85 10.45 -23.67
CA ASN A 194 -47.02 9.84 -23.06
C ASN A 194 -47.78 10.84 -22.18
N GLN A 195 -47.08 11.58 -21.31
CA GLN A 195 -47.69 12.63 -20.49
C GLN A 195 -48.39 13.72 -21.30
N ARG A 196 -47.82 14.12 -22.44
CA ARG A 196 -48.45 15.09 -23.34
C ARG A 196 -49.70 14.53 -24.02
N VAL A 197 -49.65 13.26 -24.43
CA VAL A 197 -50.82 12.58 -25.01
C VAL A 197 -51.93 12.48 -23.97
N ASP A 198 -51.63 12.04 -22.75
CA ASP A 198 -52.59 11.93 -21.65
C ASP A 198 -53.23 13.29 -21.36
N TYR A 199 -52.43 14.36 -21.28
CA TYR A 199 -52.93 15.73 -21.08
C TYR A 199 -53.87 16.20 -22.20
N VAL A 200 -53.57 15.90 -23.47
CA VAL A 200 -54.45 16.29 -24.60
C VAL A 200 -55.76 15.50 -24.57
N VAL A 201 -55.71 14.20 -24.27
CA VAL A 201 -56.89 13.34 -24.15
C VAL A 201 -57.78 13.83 -23.01
N GLU A 202 -57.21 14.12 -21.84
CA GLU A 202 -57.94 14.62 -20.68
C GLU A 202 -58.63 15.96 -20.99
N ASN A 203 -57.92 16.92 -21.60
CA ASN A 203 -58.52 18.19 -22.03
C ASN A 203 -59.66 18.00 -23.04
N GLN A 204 -59.53 17.07 -23.99
CA GLN A 204 -60.62 16.79 -24.93
C GLN A 204 -61.84 16.19 -24.23
N ILE A 205 -61.64 15.29 -23.26
CA ILE A 205 -62.71 14.71 -22.45
C ILE A 205 -63.41 15.80 -21.63
N GLU A 206 -62.66 16.67 -20.96
CA GLU A 206 -63.20 17.78 -20.19
C GLU A 206 -63.97 18.77 -21.07
N ASN A 207 -63.40 19.16 -22.21
CA ASN A 207 -64.05 20.08 -23.15
C ASN A 207 -65.36 19.48 -23.70
N ASN A 208 -65.34 18.21 -24.10
CA ASN A 208 -66.56 17.50 -24.53
C ASN A 208 -67.61 17.43 -23.41
N LYS A 209 -67.20 17.19 -22.15
CA LYS A 209 -68.12 17.22 -20.99
C LYS A 209 -68.71 18.62 -20.78
N ALA A 210 -67.89 19.67 -20.84
CA ALA A 210 -68.33 21.05 -20.68
C ALA A 210 -69.34 21.47 -21.77
N ILE A 211 -69.06 21.14 -23.05
CA ILE A 211 -69.99 21.38 -24.16
C ILE A 211 -71.33 20.66 -23.91
N ASN A 212 -71.30 19.40 -23.51
CA ASN A 212 -72.51 18.63 -23.21
C ASN A 212 -73.31 19.21 -22.02
N GLN A 213 -72.66 19.81 -21.03
CA GLN A 213 -73.33 20.49 -19.93
C GLN A 213 -74.01 21.78 -20.39
N VAL A 214 -73.34 22.60 -21.20
CA VAL A 214 -73.92 23.82 -21.77
C VAL A 214 -75.15 23.50 -22.62
N LEU A 215 -75.09 22.47 -23.46
CA LEU A 215 -76.23 22.02 -24.28
C LEU A 215 -77.43 21.52 -23.46
N LYS A 216 -77.20 20.99 -22.25
CA LYS A 216 -78.27 20.57 -21.34
C LYS A 216 -78.91 21.73 -20.57
N VAL A 217 -78.18 22.82 -20.36
CA VAL A 217 -78.69 24.03 -19.70
C VAL A 217 -79.43 24.95 -20.68
N SER A 218 -79.18 24.82 -21.99
CA SER A 218 -79.84 25.61 -23.04
C SER A 218 -81.14 25.01 -23.59
N ASN A 219 -81.63 23.90 -23.03
CA ASN A 219 -82.96 23.32 -23.29
C ASN A 219 -83.78 23.37 -22.00
#